data_AF-A0A919Y3C2-F1
#
_entry.id   AF-A0A919Y3C2-F1
#
_cell.length_a   1.000
_cell.length_b   1.000
_cell.length_c   1.000
_cell.angle_alpha   90.00
_cell.angle_beta   90.00
_cell.angle_gamma   90.00
#
_symmetry.space_group_name_H-M   'P 1'
#
loop_
_entity.id
_entity.type
_entity.pdbx_description
1 polymer ?
#
loop_
_entity_poly.entity_id
_entity_poly.type
_entity_poly.pdbx_seq_one_letter_code
_entity_poly.pdbx_strand_id
1 'polypeptide(L)'
;MAHYNDEVAVYVDDDIDPNQIGWIYSTAADVWRYTKQTYGSMGGDGRLYVIVHNKKYSGGHPGYAYNADHDYRNVIDIGGSDFKSPSGWNLDILVHEVAHIVEFAANDTKGSPAFRLWGDSKWAEIYQYDVYKALGLNSEAQRIYNSFTSKAENFPQAGTYWFINWYYPIYSNYGEKQVLTRYFQLLAQHYPKNSSGQYTRNMNMGEYVHFMSGAAKADLKSRAVTAFGWPSEFESQYQAARREFPQVTYGDTISEGAIFYGNANYEGYAVALGAGSYNYNEMVAAGIANDTLSSLKVTPGIKVTLYEHLNFGGAQRVITSDVASLGDFNDKTSSLKVERIPVVYRDADYKGAAVSLDVGSYSVSDLVAKGIPNDSISSLKVPSGYKVTLYEHGDFRGATKVLLGDTSYLGNDFNDKTSSIKVERTS
;
A
#
# COMPACT_ATOMS: atom_id res chain seq x y z
N MET A 1 -1.59 27.12 32.97
CA MET A 1 -2.24 25.82 32.70
C MET A 1 -3.74 26.04 32.69
N ALA A 2 -4.38 25.80 31.56
CA ALA A 2 -5.82 26.04 31.38
C ALA A 2 -6.63 24.76 31.65
N HIS A 3 -6.15 23.60 31.21
CA HIS A 3 -6.83 22.30 31.37
C HIS A 3 -5.82 21.15 31.53
N TYR A 4 -6.22 20.08 32.21
CA TYR A 4 -5.37 18.91 32.50
C TYR A 4 -6.20 17.63 32.69
N ASN A 5 -5.77 16.53 32.07
CA ASN A 5 -6.23 15.17 32.37
C ASN A 5 -5.11 14.14 32.10
N ASP A 6 -5.47 12.85 32.10
CA ASP A 6 -4.54 11.75 31.84
C ASP A 6 -4.03 11.72 30.38
N GLU A 7 -4.71 12.38 29.45
CA GLU A 7 -4.37 12.40 28.02
C GLU A 7 -3.56 13.64 27.63
N VAL A 8 -3.95 14.83 28.12
CA VAL A 8 -3.40 16.11 27.70
C VAL A 8 -3.25 17.12 28.84
N ALA A 9 -2.27 18.01 28.71
CA ALA A 9 -2.14 19.23 29.51
C ALA A 9 -2.05 20.44 28.58
N VAL A 10 -2.94 21.43 28.76
CA VAL A 10 -3.02 22.61 27.89
C VAL A 10 -2.53 23.84 28.64
N TYR A 11 -1.61 24.56 28.02
CA TYR A 11 -1.00 25.80 28.46
C TYR A 11 -1.25 26.86 27.40
N VAL A 12 -1.65 28.05 27.84
CA VAL A 12 -1.91 29.16 26.93
C VAL A 12 -1.25 30.41 27.48
N ASP A 13 -0.77 31.25 26.57
CA ASP A 13 -0.26 32.57 26.90
C ASP A 13 -1.38 33.54 27.29
N ASP A 14 -1.01 34.63 27.96
CA ASP A 14 -1.93 35.68 28.42
C ASP A 14 -2.72 36.36 27.29
N ASP A 15 -2.29 36.18 26.03
CA ASP A 15 -2.94 36.75 24.85
C ASP A 15 -3.99 35.83 24.18
N ILE A 16 -4.23 34.65 24.77
CA ILE A 16 -5.28 33.72 24.41
C ILE A 16 -6.42 33.81 25.44
N ASP A 17 -7.67 33.94 24.97
CA ASP A 17 -8.83 33.87 25.86
C ASP A 17 -9.07 32.40 26.29
N PRO A 18 -8.86 32.04 27.57
CA PRO A 18 -9.01 30.67 28.03
C PRO A 18 -10.45 30.14 27.89
N ASN A 19 -11.45 31.03 27.71
CA ASN A 19 -12.84 30.62 27.48
C ASN A 19 -13.12 30.20 26.03
N GLN A 20 -12.22 30.52 25.09
CA GLN A 20 -12.40 30.26 23.65
C GLN A 20 -11.63 29.02 23.16
N ILE A 21 -10.83 28.41 24.04
CA ILE A 21 -9.97 27.26 23.73
C ILE A 21 -10.49 25.92 24.26
N GLY A 22 -11.72 25.87 24.80
CA GLY A 22 -12.28 24.62 25.35
C GLY A 22 -12.28 23.49 24.32
N TRP A 23 -12.44 23.83 23.03
CA TRP A 23 -12.34 22.87 21.93
C TRP A 23 -10.93 22.30 21.73
N ILE A 24 -9.86 23.08 21.97
CA ILE A 24 -8.48 22.61 21.86
C ILE A 24 -8.26 21.47 22.83
N TYR A 25 -8.74 21.63 24.07
CA TYR A 25 -8.60 20.61 25.09
C TYR A 25 -9.29 19.29 24.70
N SER A 26 -10.56 19.33 24.28
CA SER A 26 -11.28 18.12 23.87
C SER A 26 -10.66 17.49 22.62
N THR A 27 -10.37 18.30 21.60
CA THR A 27 -9.85 17.81 20.33
C THR A 27 -8.44 17.25 20.47
N ALA A 28 -7.54 17.92 21.21
CA ALA A 28 -6.20 17.40 21.46
C ALA A 28 -6.25 16.06 22.20
N ALA A 29 -7.17 15.89 23.16
CA ALA A 29 -7.34 14.63 23.87
C ALA A 29 -7.82 13.51 22.93
N ASP A 30 -8.78 13.79 22.05
CA ASP A 30 -9.29 12.79 21.10
C ASP A 30 -8.26 12.43 20.03
N VAL A 31 -7.54 13.42 19.50
CA VAL A 31 -6.43 13.22 18.55
C VAL A 31 -5.33 12.38 19.22
N TRP A 32 -4.89 12.75 20.42
CA TRP A 32 -3.81 12.04 21.11
C TRP A 32 -4.20 10.60 21.48
N ARG A 33 -5.44 10.39 21.92
CA ARG A 33 -5.97 9.06 22.20
C ARG A 33 -5.96 8.18 20.95
N TYR A 34 -6.48 8.71 19.83
CA TYR A 34 -6.43 8.02 18.54
C TYR A 34 -4.99 7.70 18.12
N THR A 35 -4.09 8.66 18.29
CA THR A 35 -2.68 8.56 17.95
C THR A 35 -2.02 7.38 18.66
N LYS A 36 -2.11 7.34 20.00
CA LYS A 36 -1.53 6.27 20.81
C LYS A 36 -2.13 4.91 20.50
N GLN A 37 -3.45 4.84 20.30
CA GLN A 37 -4.13 3.60 19.95
C GLN A 37 -3.70 3.05 18.59
N THR A 38 -3.36 3.93 17.65
CA THR A 38 -3.04 3.56 16.27
C THR A 38 -1.55 3.31 16.09
N TYR A 39 -0.68 4.22 16.56
CA TYR A 39 0.75 4.22 16.26
C TYR A 39 1.63 3.68 17.41
N GLY A 40 1.03 3.27 18.52
CA GLY A 40 1.72 2.69 19.67
C GLY A 40 2.25 3.72 20.66
N SER A 41 3.24 3.34 21.46
CA SER A 41 3.87 4.21 22.45
C SER A 41 4.75 5.26 21.77
N MET A 42 4.75 6.49 22.32
CA MET A 42 5.65 7.59 21.95
C MET A 42 6.57 7.98 23.12
N GLY A 43 6.82 7.04 24.04
CA GLY A 43 7.56 7.27 25.27
C GLY A 43 6.92 8.29 26.23
N GLY A 44 7.72 8.76 27.18
CA GLY A 44 7.33 9.76 28.16
C GLY A 44 6.33 9.26 29.18
N ASP A 45 5.53 10.17 29.72
CA ASP A 45 4.48 9.88 30.70
C ASP A 45 3.12 9.54 30.04
N GLY A 46 3.09 9.36 28.72
CA GLY A 46 1.89 9.06 27.94
C GLY A 46 0.98 10.25 27.67
N ARG A 47 1.34 11.46 28.10
CA ARG A 47 0.55 12.69 27.93
C ARG A 47 1.08 13.54 26.78
N LEU A 48 0.16 14.25 26.12
CA LEU A 48 0.50 15.33 25.19
C LEU A 48 0.41 16.69 25.90
N TYR A 49 1.47 17.45 25.84
CA TYR A 49 1.53 18.82 26.37
C TYR A 49 1.29 19.79 25.22
N VAL A 50 0.22 20.58 25.30
CA VAL A 50 -0.19 21.53 24.27
C VAL A 50 0.08 22.93 24.76
N ILE A 51 0.89 23.69 24.04
CA ILE A 51 1.19 25.09 24.31
C ILE A 51 0.61 25.93 23.18
N VAL A 52 -0.16 26.97 23.50
CA VAL A 52 -0.89 27.80 22.52
C VAL A 52 -0.52 29.26 22.67
N HIS A 53 -0.10 29.88 21.56
CA HIS A 53 0.32 31.29 21.47
C HIS A 53 -0.40 31.99 20.31
N ASN A 54 -0.73 33.29 20.41
CA ASN A 54 -1.33 34.01 19.28
C ASN A 54 -0.37 35.02 18.62
N LYS A 55 0.16 35.97 19.41
CA LYS A 55 0.79 37.17 18.85
C LYS A 55 2.30 37.06 18.71
N LYS A 56 2.99 36.56 19.73
CA LYS A 56 4.45 36.63 19.82
C LYS A 56 5.14 35.56 18.97
N TYR A 57 4.51 34.41 18.81
CA TYR A 57 5.06 33.24 18.15
C TYR A 57 4.03 32.69 17.15
N SER A 58 4.51 32.24 15.99
CA SER A 58 3.71 31.71 14.89
C SER A 58 4.29 30.42 14.35
N GLY A 59 3.44 29.54 13.85
CA GLY A 59 3.85 28.23 13.34
C GLY A 59 3.68 27.15 14.41
N GLY A 60 4.33 26.02 14.20
CA GLY A 60 4.30 24.91 15.13
C GLY A 60 5.71 24.40 15.44
N HIS A 61 5.89 23.87 16.65
CA HIS A 61 7.12 23.25 17.09
C HIS A 61 6.81 22.00 17.94
N PRO A 62 7.22 20.80 17.49
CA PRO A 62 7.03 19.58 18.26
C PRO A 62 8.22 19.33 19.20
N GLY A 63 7.91 18.84 20.40
CA GLY A 63 8.85 18.32 21.37
C GLY A 63 8.64 16.83 21.60
N TYR A 64 9.74 16.08 21.80
CA TYR A 64 9.70 14.62 21.92
C TYR A 64 10.11 14.17 23.32
N ALA A 65 9.50 13.09 23.80
CA ALA A 65 9.72 12.56 25.14
C ALA A 65 11.16 12.06 25.45
N TYR A 66 12.07 12.08 24.47
CA TYR A 66 13.47 11.73 24.66
C TYR A 66 14.41 12.95 24.63
N ASN A 67 13.88 14.16 24.45
CA ASN A 67 14.66 15.40 24.40
C ASN A 67 14.61 16.14 25.74
N ALA A 68 15.79 16.49 26.27
CA ALA A 68 15.92 17.25 27.51
C ALA A 68 15.37 18.68 27.40
N ASP A 69 15.46 19.29 26.21
CA ASP A 69 14.97 20.66 25.95
C ASP A 69 13.44 20.80 26.10
N HIS A 70 12.72 19.68 26.15
CA HIS A 70 11.27 19.61 26.36
C HIS A 70 10.89 18.82 27.62
N ASP A 71 11.78 18.80 28.63
CA ASP A 71 11.57 18.09 29.90
C ASP A 71 11.23 16.60 29.72
N TYR A 72 11.69 15.96 28.64
CA TYR A 72 11.34 14.58 28.29
C TYR A 72 9.84 14.36 28.12
N ARG A 73 9.12 15.35 27.57
CA ARG A 73 7.67 15.29 27.28
C ARG A 73 7.39 15.34 25.78
N ASN A 74 6.27 14.73 25.40
CA ASN A 74 5.68 14.96 24.08
C ASN A 74 4.93 16.29 24.11
N VAL A 75 5.40 17.25 23.33
CA VAL A 75 4.91 18.64 23.32
C VAL A 75 4.50 19.01 21.92
N ILE A 76 3.40 19.74 21.78
CA ILE A 76 3.15 20.59 20.62
C ILE A 76 3.05 22.03 21.09
N ASP A 77 3.79 22.90 20.45
CA ASP A 77 3.75 24.34 20.62
C ASP A 77 3.17 24.92 19.33
N ILE A 78 2.00 25.56 19.41
CA ILE A 78 1.26 26.06 18.25
C ILE A 78 0.93 27.54 18.39
N GLY A 79 1.04 28.27 17.27
CA GLY A 79 0.63 29.66 17.25
C GLY A 79 0.38 30.28 15.88
N GLY A 80 0.15 31.60 15.88
CA GLY A 80 -0.14 32.38 14.68
C GLY A 80 -1.62 32.46 14.29
N SER A 81 -2.53 32.25 15.24
CA SER A 81 -3.98 32.43 15.07
C SER A 81 -4.67 32.79 16.38
N ASP A 82 -5.92 33.25 16.31
CA ASP A 82 -6.75 33.56 17.49
C ASP A 82 -7.40 32.32 18.13
N PHE A 83 -7.31 31.17 17.46
CA PHE A 83 -7.81 29.87 17.93
C PHE A 83 -9.30 29.84 18.34
N LYS A 84 -10.13 30.75 17.81
CA LYS A 84 -11.55 30.83 18.18
C LYS A 84 -12.44 29.74 17.59
N SER A 85 -11.98 29.08 16.52
CA SER A 85 -12.77 28.05 15.81
C SER A 85 -12.03 26.71 15.71
N PRO A 86 -12.72 25.57 15.91
CA PRO A 86 -12.15 24.21 15.81
C PRO A 86 -12.08 23.70 14.36
N SER A 87 -11.64 24.52 13.42
CA SER A 87 -11.67 24.20 11.99
C SER A 87 -10.59 24.95 11.22
N GLY A 88 -10.33 24.52 9.99
CA GLY A 88 -9.34 25.18 9.13
C GLY A 88 -7.95 25.14 9.75
N TRP A 89 -7.19 26.23 9.56
CA TRP A 89 -5.81 26.32 10.04
C TRP A 89 -5.63 26.01 11.53
N ASN A 90 -6.56 26.45 12.39
CA ASN A 90 -6.49 26.22 13.84
C ASN A 90 -6.48 24.73 14.20
N LEU A 91 -7.32 23.95 13.51
CA LEU A 91 -7.37 22.51 13.68
C LEU A 91 -6.17 21.84 12.98
N ASP A 92 -5.84 22.32 11.78
CA ASP A 92 -4.76 21.77 10.97
C ASP A 92 -3.43 21.81 11.71
N ILE A 93 -3.03 22.96 12.27
CA ILE A 93 -1.75 23.09 12.97
C ILE A 93 -1.68 22.17 14.20
N LEU A 94 -2.77 22.04 14.97
CA LEU A 94 -2.84 21.16 16.13
C LEU A 94 -2.59 19.70 15.73
N VAL A 95 -3.29 19.21 14.71
CA VAL A 95 -3.16 17.81 14.26
C VAL A 95 -1.83 17.57 13.54
N HIS A 96 -1.34 18.56 12.82
CA HIS A 96 -0.06 18.53 12.13
C HIS A 96 1.10 18.31 13.10
N GLU A 97 1.17 19.07 14.20
CA GLU A 97 2.26 18.93 15.16
C GLU A 97 2.26 17.56 15.86
N VAL A 98 1.07 16.97 16.08
CA VAL A 98 0.98 15.59 16.58
C VAL A 98 1.54 14.58 15.57
N ALA A 99 1.42 14.86 14.27
CA ALA A 99 1.99 13.99 13.23
C ALA A 99 3.51 13.90 13.33
N HIS A 100 4.20 15.00 13.70
CA HIS A 100 5.64 14.99 13.93
C HIS A 100 6.03 14.14 15.15
N ILE A 101 5.22 14.14 16.22
CA ILE A 101 5.46 13.24 17.35
C ILE A 101 5.38 11.78 16.89
N VAL A 102 4.39 11.41 16.05
CA VAL A 102 4.36 10.07 15.44
C VAL A 102 5.61 9.80 14.62
N GLU A 103 5.99 10.74 13.77
CA GLU A 103 7.11 10.61 12.85
C GLU A 103 8.45 10.37 13.57
N PHE A 104 8.66 11.03 14.70
CA PHE A 104 9.94 11.04 15.42
C PHE A 104 9.99 10.13 16.65
N ALA A 105 8.84 9.71 17.20
CA ALA A 105 8.78 9.00 18.47
C ALA A 105 7.98 7.68 18.46
N ALA A 106 7.25 7.34 17.39
CA ALA A 106 6.40 6.15 17.37
C ALA A 106 7.18 4.86 17.64
N ASN A 107 6.52 3.92 18.32
CA ASN A 107 7.07 2.64 18.74
C ASN A 107 8.36 2.78 19.58
N ASP A 108 8.41 3.81 20.43
CA ASP A 108 9.55 4.16 21.30
C ASP A 108 10.90 4.29 20.56
N THR A 109 10.85 4.68 19.29
CA THR A 109 12.04 4.99 18.48
C THR A 109 12.37 6.47 18.51
N LYS A 110 13.58 6.86 18.08
CA LYS A 110 14.00 8.27 18.09
C LYS A 110 14.49 8.69 16.71
N GLY A 111 13.93 9.78 16.20
CA GLY A 111 14.27 10.36 14.90
C GLY A 111 13.34 9.93 13.75
N SER A 112 13.40 10.66 12.64
CA SER A 112 12.69 10.33 11.39
C SER A 112 13.70 10.07 10.26
N PRO A 113 13.95 8.80 9.89
CA PRO A 113 14.89 8.48 8.83
C PRO A 113 14.41 8.96 7.45
N ALA A 114 13.10 9.15 7.26
CA ALA A 114 12.50 9.54 5.99
C ALA A 114 12.25 11.06 5.84
N PHE A 115 12.45 11.86 6.91
CA PHE A 115 12.21 13.31 6.88
C PHE A 115 12.94 14.01 5.72
N ARG A 116 14.15 13.57 5.37
CA ARG A 116 14.88 14.18 4.23
C ARG A 116 14.27 13.94 2.86
N LEU A 117 13.41 12.93 2.71
CA LEU A 117 12.75 12.60 1.45
C LEU A 117 11.47 13.38 1.27
N TRP A 118 10.65 13.42 2.32
CA TRP A 118 9.33 14.03 2.26
C TRP A 118 9.26 15.44 2.84
N GLY A 119 10.23 15.84 3.67
CA GLY A 119 10.22 17.12 4.37
C GLY A 119 8.97 17.37 5.22
N ASP A 120 8.94 18.55 5.82
CA ASP A 120 7.68 19.09 6.31
C ASP A 120 6.83 19.49 5.08
N SER A 121 5.68 18.88 4.77
CA SER A 121 4.73 18.22 5.71
C SER A 121 4.17 16.87 5.25
N LYS A 122 4.75 16.18 4.26
CA LYS A 122 3.95 15.22 3.44
C LYS A 122 3.40 14.03 4.24
N TRP A 123 4.11 13.59 5.27
CA TRP A 123 3.58 12.62 6.23
C TRP A 123 2.39 13.18 7.03
N ALA A 124 2.52 14.41 7.55
CA ALA A 124 1.47 15.09 8.29
C ALA A 124 0.19 15.28 7.45
N GLU A 125 0.32 15.49 6.14
CA GLU A 125 -0.83 15.66 5.23
C GLU A 125 -1.77 14.44 5.23
N ILE A 126 -1.23 13.21 5.11
CA ILE A 126 -2.05 12.00 5.14
C ILE A 126 -2.51 11.66 6.56
N TYR A 127 -1.70 11.97 7.56
CA TYR A 127 -2.05 11.79 8.96
C TYR A 127 -3.25 12.66 9.36
N GLN A 128 -3.28 13.94 8.95
CA GLN A 128 -4.43 14.83 9.18
C GLN A 128 -5.71 14.26 8.56
N TYR A 129 -5.62 13.78 7.31
CA TYR A 129 -6.76 13.16 6.63
C TYR A 129 -7.30 11.94 7.40
N ASP A 130 -6.39 11.06 7.85
CA ASP A 130 -6.73 9.86 8.64
C ASP A 130 -7.39 10.22 9.99
N VAL A 131 -6.80 11.15 10.74
CA VAL A 131 -7.34 11.64 12.02
C VAL A 131 -8.73 12.24 11.83
N TYR A 132 -8.94 13.08 10.81
CA TYR A 132 -10.24 13.69 10.56
C TYR A 132 -11.30 12.66 10.20
N LYS A 133 -10.95 11.64 9.41
CA LYS A 133 -11.84 10.49 9.17
C LYS A 133 -12.16 9.75 10.47
N ALA A 134 -11.15 9.45 11.29
CA ALA A 134 -11.31 8.68 12.51
C ALA A 134 -12.19 9.38 13.56
N LEU A 135 -12.11 10.71 13.63
CA LEU A 135 -12.91 11.54 14.54
C LEU A 135 -14.29 11.95 13.97
N GLY A 136 -14.64 11.49 12.76
CA GLY A 136 -15.92 11.83 12.12
C GLY A 136 -16.02 13.27 11.59
N LEU A 137 -14.88 13.96 11.46
CA LEU A 137 -14.78 15.33 10.94
C LEU A 137 -14.79 15.35 9.40
N ASN A 138 -15.85 14.80 8.80
CA ASN A 138 -15.92 14.52 7.37
C ASN A 138 -15.74 15.77 6.48
N SER A 139 -16.22 16.94 6.92
CA SER A 139 -16.03 18.20 6.19
C SER A 139 -14.56 18.63 6.16
N GLU A 140 -13.84 18.46 7.27
CA GLU A 140 -12.41 18.79 7.36
C GLU A 140 -11.56 17.78 6.59
N ALA A 141 -11.91 16.47 6.65
CA ALA A 141 -11.27 15.44 5.85
C ALA A 141 -11.39 15.74 4.34
N GLN A 142 -12.58 16.14 3.87
CA GLN A 142 -12.80 16.53 2.48
C GLN A 142 -12.05 17.81 2.12
N ARG A 143 -12.00 18.80 3.02
CA ARG A 143 -11.26 20.05 2.80
C ARG A 143 -9.76 19.79 2.63
N ILE A 144 -9.17 19.00 3.53
CA ILE A 144 -7.76 18.63 3.49
C ILE A 144 -7.44 17.81 2.23
N TYR A 145 -8.28 16.82 1.90
CA TYR A 145 -8.14 16.05 0.65
C TYR A 145 -8.05 16.99 -0.57
N ASN A 146 -9.00 17.93 -0.69
CA ASN A 146 -9.03 18.89 -1.79
C ASN A 146 -7.82 19.85 -1.77
N SER A 147 -7.32 20.20 -0.59
CA SER A 147 -6.18 21.10 -0.45
C SER A 147 -4.87 20.46 -0.92
N PHE A 148 -4.68 19.16 -0.67
CA PHE A 148 -3.44 18.47 -0.97
C PHE A 148 -3.40 17.79 -2.35
N THR A 149 -4.54 17.63 -3.04
CA THR A 149 -4.56 17.04 -4.38
C THR A 149 -3.91 17.90 -5.46
N SER A 150 -3.80 19.21 -5.26
CA SER A 150 -3.24 20.16 -6.24
C SER A 150 -1.79 20.57 -5.96
N LYS A 151 -1.17 20.08 -4.87
CA LYS A 151 0.18 20.49 -4.46
C LYS A 151 1.26 19.64 -5.13
N ALA A 152 1.91 20.23 -6.14
CA ALA A 152 3.12 19.71 -6.74
C ALA A 152 4.35 20.17 -5.94
N GLU A 153 5.29 19.26 -5.74
CA GLU A 153 6.57 19.51 -5.10
C GLU A 153 7.71 19.32 -6.10
N ASN A 154 8.88 19.86 -5.73
CA ASN A 154 10.13 19.63 -6.46
C ASN A 154 11.00 18.51 -5.85
N PHE A 155 10.48 17.81 -4.84
CA PHE A 155 11.14 16.68 -4.18
C PHE A 155 10.22 15.45 -4.11
N PRO A 156 10.77 14.23 -4.25
CA PRO A 156 12.18 13.96 -4.53
C PRO A 156 12.55 14.32 -5.99
N GLN A 157 11.56 14.61 -6.84
CA GLN A 157 11.73 15.14 -8.19
C GLN A 157 10.67 16.21 -8.51
N ALA A 158 10.97 17.05 -9.50
CA ALA A 158 10.05 18.05 -10.03
C ALA A 158 8.72 17.43 -10.49
N GLY A 159 7.60 18.01 -10.02
CA GLY A 159 6.25 17.55 -10.38
C GLY A 159 5.74 16.39 -9.52
N THR A 160 6.35 16.14 -8.36
CA THR A 160 5.89 15.11 -7.42
C THR A 160 4.62 15.56 -6.72
N TYR A 161 3.58 14.73 -6.71
CA TYR A 161 2.36 14.94 -5.92
C TYR A 161 2.26 13.90 -4.82
N TRP A 162 2.86 14.19 -3.66
CA TRP A 162 2.95 13.25 -2.53
C TRP A 162 1.59 12.74 -2.06
N PHE A 163 0.62 13.64 -1.85
CA PHE A 163 -0.66 13.23 -1.32
C PHE A 163 -1.45 12.36 -2.31
N ILE A 164 -1.71 12.84 -3.52
CA ILE A 164 -2.63 12.16 -4.44
C ILE A 164 -2.00 11.00 -5.24
N ASN A 165 -0.68 11.03 -5.52
CA ASN A 165 -0.04 9.95 -6.28
C ASN A 165 0.58 8.87 -5.40
N TRP A 166 0.99 9.23 -4.17
CA TRP A 166 1.67 8.32 -3.25
C TRP A 166 0.80 7.95 -2.04
N TYR A 167 0.61 8.87 -1.10
CA TYR A 167 0.03 8.54 0.21
C TYR A 167 -1.45 8.13 0.14
N TYR A 168 -2.31 8.91 -0.50
CA TYR A 168 -3.75 8.65 -0.52
C TYR A 168 -4.09 7.31 -1.20
N PRO A 169 -3.53 6.96 -2.37
CA PRO A 169 -3.76 5.65 -2.96
C PRO A 169 -3.19 4.49 -2.14
N ILE A 170 -2.09 4.69 -1.41
CA ILE A 170 -1.56 3.65 -0.53
C ILE A 170 -2.51 3.45 0.65
N TYR A 171 -2.90 4.54 1.28
CA TYR A 171 -3.87 4.55 2.37
C TYR A 171 -5.19 3.86 1.96
N SER A 172 -5.81 4.28 0.85
CA SER A 172 -7.13 3.77 0.44
C SER A 172 -7.14 2.31 0.01
N ASN A 173 -6.03 1.80 -0.54
CA ASN A 173 -6.00 0.44 -1.11
C ASN A 173 -5.35 -0.61 -0.18
N TYR A 174 -4.56 -0.20 0.83
CA TYR A 174 -3.77 -1.15 1.64
C TYR A 174 -4.14 -1.15 3.13
N GLY A 175 -5.41 -0.87 3.40
CA GLY A 175 -5.99 -0.92 4.73
C GLY A 175 -5.67 0.32 5.56
N GLU A 176 -5.83 1.51 4.97
CA GLU A 176 -5.95 2.79 5.67
C GLU A 176 -4.86 3.03 6.73
N LYS A 177 -5.22 3.40 7.96
CA LYS A 177 -4.28 3.60 9.08
C LYS A 177 -3.38 2.40 9.34
N GLN A 178 -3.81 1.19 9.02
CA GLN A 178 -3.02 -0.02 9.27
C GLN A 178 -1.78 -0.08 8.37
N VAL A 179 -1.81 0.43 7.12
CA VAL A 179 -0.58 0.52 6.31
C VAL A 179 0.37 1.58 6.84
N LEU A 180 -0.16 2.74 7.28
CA LEU A 180 0.65 3.81 7.87
C LEU A 180 1.35 3.33 9.16
N THR A 181 0.60 2.64 10.02
CA THR A 181 1.12 2.07 11.27
C THR A 181 2.18 1.01 11.03
N ARG A 182 1.93 0.08 10.08
CA ARG A 182 2.88 -0.99 9.74
C ARG A 182 4.21 -0.44 9.26
N TYR A 183 4.22 0.68 8.55
CA TYR A 183 5.47 1.33 8.13
C TYR A 183 6.35 1.70 9.33
N PHE A 184 5.80 2.40 10.33
CA PHE A 184 6.56 2.76 11.54
C PHE A 184 6.97 1.52 12.36
N GLN A 185 6.12 0.50 12.42
CA GLN A 185 6.47 -0.77 13.09
C GLN A 185 7.64 -1.46 12.41
N LEU A 186 7.66 -1.52 11.06
CA LEU A 186 8.76 -2.11 10.31
C LEU A 186 10.05 -1.32 10.51
N LEU A 187 10.00 0.03 10.46
CA LEU A 187 11.17 0.85 10.76
C LEU A 187 11.71 0.56 12.16
N ALA A 188 10.83 0.50 13.16
CA ALA A 188 11.22 0.21 14.53
C ALA A 188 11.80 -1.19 14.69
N GLN A 189 11.37 -2.17 13.90
CA GLN A 189 11.90 -3.54 14.00
C GLN A 189 13.22 -3.72 13.24
N HIS A 190 13.43 -2.97 12.15
CA HIS A 190 14.40 -3.37 11.13
C HIS A 190 15.36 -2.28 10.68
N TYR A 191 15.00 -1.00 10.81
CA TYR A 191 15.88 0.07 10.37
C TYR A 191 17.00 0.32 11.40
N PRO A 192 18.25 0.65 10.99
CA PRO A 192 19.40 0.72 11.90
C PRO A 192 19.23 1.74 13.02
N LYS A 193 19.46 1.30 14.25
CA LYS A 193 19.39 2.12 15.49
C LYS A 193 20.59 1.87 16.38
N ASN A 194 20.96 2.88 17.16
CA ASN A 194 21.94 2.72 18.24
C ASN A 194 21.26 2.14 19.51
N SER A 195 22.04 1.92 20.56
CA SER A 195 21.55 1.35 21.83
C SER A 195 20.51 2.22 22.56
N SER A 196 20.41 3.51 22.22
CA SER A 196 19.41 4.41 22.81
C SER A 196 18.08 4.44 22.05
N GLY A 197 17.94 3.65 20.97
CA GLY A 197 16.75 3.59 20.12
C GLY A 197 16.73 4.66 19.01
N GLN A 198 17.80 5.42 18.83
CA GLN A 198 17.91 6.46 17.81
C GLN A 198 18.33 5.88 16.47
N TYR A 199 17.58 6.21 15.41
CA TYR A 199 17.96 5.84 14.05
C TYR A 199 19.31 6.45 13.68
N THR A 200 20.21 5.65 13.13
CA THR A 200 21.62 6.03 12.95
C THR A 200 21.91 6.75 11.63
N ARG A 201 20.97 6.72 10.68
CA ARG A 201 21.10 7.38 9.37
C ARG A 201 19.75 7.74 8.76
N ASN A 202 19.78 8.61 7.76
CA ASN A 202 18.63 8.88 6.90
C ASN A 202 18.46 7.75 5.87
N MET A 203 17.22 7.54 5.44
CA MET A 203 16.91 6.60 4.36
C MET A 203 16.96 7.25 2.99
N ASN A 204 17.23 6.43 2.00
CA ASN A 204 17.16 6.79 0.58
C ASN A 204 15.81 6.37 -0.04
N MET A 205 15.53 6.77 -1.28
CA MET A 205 14.23 6.49 -1.91
C MET A 205 13.98 4.99 -2.12
N GLY A 206 15.01 4.22 -2.41
CA GLY A 206 14.88 2.77 -2.55
C GLY A 206 14.49 2.07 -1.24
N GLU A 207 15.12 2.44 -0.13
CA GLU A 207 14.76 1.98 1.22
C GLU A 207 13.34 2.40 1.58
N TYR A 208 12.97 3.65 1.31
CA TYR A 208 11.63 4.15 1.60
C TYR A 208 10.56 3.33 0.88
N VAL A 209 10.71 3.10 -0.42
CA VAL A 209 9.76 2.31 -1.22
C VAL A 209 9.76 0.84 -0.77
N HIS A 210 10.91 0.28 -0.40
CA HIS A 210 11.02 -1.08 0.13
C HIS A 210 10.23 -1.26 1.45
N PHE A 211 10.41 -0.35 2.42
CA PHE A 211 9.68 -0.39 3.68
C PHE A 211 8.18 -0.10 3.52
N MET A 212 7.80 0.85 2.66
CA MET A 212 6.39 1.08 2.33
C MET A 212 5.76 -0.13 1.62
N SER A 213 6.52 -0.86 0.79
CA SER A 213 6.06 -2.10 0.17
C SER A 213 5.82 -3.19 1.22
N GLY A 214 6.75 -3.35 2.18
CA GLY A 214 6.58 -4.20 3.35
C GLY A 214 5.31 -3.84 4.14
N ALA A 215 5.11 -2.54 4.38
CA ALA A 215 3.94 -2.04 5.09
C ALA A 215 2.65 -2.35 4.33
N ALA A 216 2.63 -2.18 3.02
CA ALA A 216 1.49 -2.49 2.16
C ALA A 216 1.28 -3.99 1.93
N LYS A 217 2.28 -4.83 2.25
CA LYS A 217 2.36 -6.25 1.88
C LYS A 217 2.23 -6.46 0.36
N ALA A 218 2.69 -5.50 -0.43
CA ALA A 218 2.65 -5.50 -1.89
C ALA A 218 3.81 -4.65 -2.44
N ASP A 219 4.38 -5.03 -3.58
CA ASP A 219 5.43 -4.22 -4.23
C ASP A 219 4.85 -2.90 -4.75
N LEU A 220 5.32 -1.78 -4.19
CA LEU A 220 4.89 -0.43 -4.55
C LEU A 220 5.78 0.25 -5.58
N LYS A 221 6.78 -0.42 -6.16
CA LYS A 221 7.69 0.18 -7.16
C LYS A 221 6.94 0.81 -8.32
N SER A 222 5.94 0.14 -8.88
CA SER A 222 5.11 0.69 -9.98
C SER A 222 4.43 2.00 -9.57
N ARG A 223 3.90 2.06 -8.34
CA ARG A 223 3.33 3.29 -7.79
C ARG A 223 4.39 4.37 -7.57
N ALA A 224 5.59 3.98 -7.14
CA ALA A 224 6.68 4.91 -6.92
C ALA A 224 7.17 5.53 -8.24
N VAL A 225 7.21 4.74 -9.32
CA VAL A 225 7.48 5.23 -10.69
C VAL A 225 6.45 6.29 -11.09
N THR A 226 5.17 6.06 -10.86
CA THR A 226 4.12 7.05 -11.14
C THR A 226 4.24 8.29 -10.26
N ALA A 227 4.53 8.11 -8.97
CA ALA A 227 4.51 9.20 -8.00
C ALA A 227 5.74 10.11 -8.07
N PHE A 228 6.91 9.53 -8.32
CA PHE A 228 8.20 10.18 -8.14
C PHE A 228 9.08 10.16 -9.39
N GLY A 229 8.67 9.46 -10.46
CA GLY A 229 9.60 9.00 -11.48
C GLY A 229 10.54 7.92 -10.93
N TRP A 230 11.44 7.37 -11.76
CA TRP A 230 12.30 6.26 -11.34
C TRP A 230 13.68 6.25 -12.03
N PRO A 231 14.58 7.18 -11.68
CA PRO A 231 15.95 7.20 -12.19
C PRO A 231 16.71 5.94 -11.76
N SER A 232 17.79 5.64 -12.49
CA SER A 232 18.65 4.48 -12.22
C SER A 232 19.23 4.46 -10.80
N GLU A 233 19.39 5.62 -10.17
CA GLU A 233 19.79 5.73 -8.77
C GLU A 233 18.75 5.12 -7.82
N PHE A 234 17.45 5.42 -8.01
CA PHE A 234 16.39 4.87 -7.17
C PHE A 234 16.27 3.36 -7.35
N GLU A 235 16.46 2.87 -8.58
CA GLU A 235 16.51 1.43 -8.85
C GLU A 235 17.66 0.77 -8.09
N SER A 236 18.86 1.35 -8.16
CA SER A 236 20.05 0.81 -7.49
C SER A 236 19.85 0.78 -5.96
N GLN A 237 19.28 1.85 -5.40
CA GLN A 237 18.92 1.94 -4.00
C GLN A 237 17.85 0.90 -3.62
N TYR A 238 16.83 0.69 -4.43
CA TYR A 238 15.74 -0.26 -4.16
C TYR A 238 16.24 -1.69 -4.12
N GLN A 239 17.08 -2.07 -5.09
CA GLN A 239 17.70 -3.40 -5.09
C GLN A 239 18.69 -3.58 -3.93
N ALA A 240 19.39 -2.53 -3.52
CA ALA A 240 20.25 -2.57 -2.33
C ALA A 240 19.43 -2.75 -1.05
N ALA A 241 18.33 -2.00 -0.89
CA ALA A 241 17.43 -2.10 0.26
C ALA A 241 16.87 -3.52 0.43
N ARG A 242 16.43 -4.16 -0.67
CA ARG A 242 15.95 -5.56 -0.64
C ARG A 242 17.01 -6.55 -0.15
N ARG A 243 18.30 -6.29 -0.40
CA ARG A 243 19.41 -7.12 0.08
C ARG A 243 19.79 -6.81 1.52
N GLU A 244 19.72 -5.55 1.92
CA GLU A 244 20.08 -5.10 3.28
C GLU A 244 18.99 -5.44 4.30
N PHE A 245 17.72 -5.44 3.90
CA PHE A 245 16.56 -5.66 4.75
C PHE A 245 15.71 -6.87 4.29
N PRO A 246 16.28 -8.08 4.13
CA PRO A 246 15.55 -9.25 3.61
C PRO A 246 14.37 -9.69 4.49
N GLN A 247 14.33 -9.26 5.75
CA GLN A 247 13.24 -9.48 6.69
C GLN A 247 12.00 -8.61 6.42
N VAL A 248 12.15 -7.50 5.67
CA VAL A 248 11.03 -6.69 5.21
C VAL A 248 10.44 -7.37 3.98
N THR A 249 9.59 -8.36 4.24
CA THR A 249 8.95 -9.14 3.19
C THR A 249 7.62 -8.52 2.80
N TYR A 250 7.45 -8.36 1.51
CA TYR A 250 6.20 -8.15 0.81
C TYR A 250 6.29 -9.10 -0.35
N GLY A 251 5.19 -9.77 -0.70
CA GLY A 251 5.24 -10.97 -1.54
C GLY A 251 6.24 -10.82 -2.69
N ASP A 252 7.34 -11.58 -2.64
CA ASP A 252 8.21 -11.83 -3.81
C ASP A 252 7.40 -12.51 -4.93
N THR A 253 6.19 -12.95 -4.61
CA THR A 253 5.05 -13.12 -5.51
C THR A 253 4.17 -11.88 -5.45
N ILE A 254 3.99 -11.23 -6.60
CA ILE A 254 2.79 -10.41 -6.82
C ILE A 254 1.61 -11.27 -6.39
N SER A 255 0.80 -10.84 -5.43
CA SER A 255 -0.36 -11.63 -5.00
C SER A 255 -1.28 -11.94 -6.19
N GLU A 256 -1.21 -11.11 -7.23
CA GLU A 256 -1.93 -11.20 -8.50
C GLU A 256 -1.08 -10.60 -9.65
N GLY A 257 -0.10 -11.35 -10.19
CA GLY A 257 0.63 -10.97 -11.41
C GLY A 257 1.60 -12.03 -11.94
N ALA A 258 2.60 -11.60 -12.72
CA ALA A 258 3.62 -12.47 -13.30
C ALA A 258 5.05 -11.92 -13.11
N ILE A 259 6.03 -12.83 -13.05
CA ILE A 259 7.46 -12.52 -13.01
C ILE A 259 8.08 -12.93 -14.35
N PHE A 260 8.76 -11.99 -14.98
CA PHE A 260 9.31 -12.06 -16.33
C PHE A 260 10.83 -12.16 -16.27
N TYR A 261 11.40 -13.10 -17.03
CA TYR A 261 12.82 -13.43 -16.95
C TYR A 261 13.53 -13.33 -18.29
N GLY A 262 14.72 -12.72 -18.27
CA GLY A 262 15.54 -12.50 -19.47
C GLY A 262 16.16 -13.76 -20.06
N ASN A 263 16.31 -14.82 -19.26
CA ASN A 263 16.85 -16.09 -19.73
C ASN A 263 15.83 -17.20 -19.52
N ALA A 264 16.05 -18.35 -20.17
CA ALA A 264 15.30 -19.57 -19.90
C ALA A 264 15.50 -20.05 -18.46
N ASN A 265 14.63 -20.95 -17.99
CA ASN A 265 14.66 -21.56 -16.68
C ASN A 265 14.62 -20.56 -15.50
N TYR A 266 13.95 -19.42 -15.70
CA TYR A 266 13.77 -18.38 -14.69
C TYR A 266 15.07 -17.72 -14.24
N GLU A 267 16.03 -17.59 -15.16
CA GLU A 267 17.32 -16.95 -14.92
C GLU A 267 17.42 -15.56 -15.59
N GLY A 268 18.54 -14.86 -15.38
CA GLY A 268 18.76 -13.52 -15.93
C GLY A 268 18.08 -12.44 -15.10
N TYR A 269 17.67 -11.34 -15.75
CA TYR A 269 16.87 -10.32 -15.06
C TYR A 269 15.53 -10.91 -14.62
N ALA A 270 14.92 -10.35 -13.57
CA ALA A 270 13.59 -10.73 -13.12
C ALA A 270 12.76 -9.46 -12.86
N VAL A 271 11.62 -9.34 -13.55
CA VAL A 271 10.71 -8.19 -13.42
C VAL A 271 9.31 -8.66 -13.07
N ALA A 272 8.75 -8.07 -12.03
CA ALA A 272 7.39 -8.37 -11.56
C ALA A 272 6.40 -7.35 -12.13
N LEU A 273 5.37 -7.80 -12.86
CA LEU A 273 4.25 -6.97 -13.34
C LEU A 273 2.89 -7.48 -12.84
N GLY A 274 2.12 -6.57 -12.25
CA GLY A 274 0.71 -6.80 -11.90
C GLY A 274 -0.20 -6.68 -13.12
N ALA A 275 -1.52 -6.74 -12.90
CA ALA A 275 -2.50 -6.56 -13.96
C ALA A 275 -2.37 -5.18 -14.64
N GLY A 276 -2.35 -5.16 -15.97
CA GLY A 276 -2.12 -3.97 -16.76
C GLY A 276 -1.88 -4.27 -18.24
N SER A 277 -1.81 -3.20 -19.03
CA SER A 277 -1.35 -3.24 -20.42
C SER A 277 -0.03 -2.51 -20.49
N TYR A 278 1.00 -3.16 -21.04
CA TYR A 278 2.37 -2.67 -21.08
C TYR A 278 2.84 -2.67 -22.53
N ASN A 279 2.73 -1.53 -23.17
CA ASN A 279 3.33 -1.27 -24.48
C ASN A 279 4.85 -1.07 -24.33
N TYR A 280 5.58 -0.91 -25.44
CA TYR A 280 7.05 -0.87 -25.46
C TYR A 280 7.66 0.04 -24.38
N ASN A 281 7.23 1.31 -24.29
CA ASN A 281 7.78 2.25 -23.32
C ASN A 281 7.51 1.82 -21.86
N GLU A 282 6.33 1.28 -21.57
CA GLU A 282 5.93 0.85 -20.23
C GLU A 282 6.66 -0.44 -19.83
N MET A 283 6.81 -1.37 -20.78
CA MET A 283 7.53 -2.62 -20.62
C MET A 283 9.02 -2.37 -20.33
N VAL A 284 9.67 -1.52 -21.14
CA VAL A 284 11.07 -1.13 -20.96
C VAL A 284 11.26 -0.35 -19.66
N ALA A 285 10.36 0.60 -19.34
CA ALA A 285 10.41 1.35 -18.09
C ALA A 285 10.25 0.45 -16.86
N ALA A 286 9.49 -0.65 -16.97
CA ALA A 286 9.37 -1.64 -15.90
C ALA A 286 10.63 -2.52 -15.75
N GLY A 287 11.53 -2.51 -16.72
CA GLY A 287 12.82 -3.23 -16.70
C GLY A 287 12.87 -4.46 -17.60
N ILE A 288 11.88 -4.69 -18.46
CA ILE A 288 11.89 -5.78 -19.44
C ILE A 288 12.41 -5.19 -20.76
N ALA A 289 13.64 -5.53 -21.14
CA ALA A 289 14.21 -5.07 -22.40
C ALA A 289 13.49 -5.70 -23.59
N ASN A 290 13.31 -4.93 -24.65
CA ASN A 290 12.66 -5.38 -25.89
C ASN A 290 13.35 -6.61 -26.46
N ASP A 291 12.59 -7.60 -26.89
CA ASP A 291 13.14 -8.80 -27.55
C ASP A 291 14.19 -9.53 -26.70
N THR A 292 13.96 -9.62 -25.39
CA THR A 292 14.86 -10.35 -24.46
C THR A 292 14.13 -11.30 -23.51
N LEU A 293 12.80 -11.37 -23.58
CA LEU A 293 12.03 -12.21 -22.66
C LEU A 293 12.16 -13.68 -23.07
N SER A 294 12.54 -14.52 -22.13
CA SER A 294 12.80 -15.95 -22.38
C SER A 294 12.00 -16.91 -21.49
N SER A 295 11.61 -16.50 -20.28
CA SER A 295 10.74 -17.31 -19.41
C SER A 295 9.88 -16.46 -18.48
N LEU A 296 8.83 -17.03 -17.88
CA LEU A 296 8.00 -16.34 -16.89
C LEU A 296 7.34 -17.29 -15.90
N LYS A 297 7.10 -16.78 -14.69
CA LYS A 297 6.24 -17.40 -13.68
C LYS A 297 4.94 -16.62 -13.55
N VAL A 298 3.84 -17.32 -13.38
CA VAL A 298 2.50 -16.73 -13.35
C VAL A 298 1.77 -17.16 -12.08
N THR A 299 1.28 -16.19 -11.32
CA THR A 299 0.46 -16.47 -10.14
C THR A 299 -0.89 -17.06 -10.57
N PRO A 300 -1.46 -18.06 -9.87
CA PRO A 300 -2.81 -18.55 -10.17
C PRO A 300 -3.83 -17.40 -10.23
N GLY A 301 -4.70 -17.41 -11.24
CA GLY A 301 -5.63 -16.31 -11.53
C GLY A 301 -5.11 -15.25 -12.49
N ILE A 302 -3.91 -15.43 -13.04
CA ILE A 302 -3.30 -14.49 -13.99
C ILE A 302 -3.17 -15.10 -15.38
N LYS A 303 -3.48 -14.27 -16.38
CA LYS A 303 -3.24 -14.52 -17.80
C LYS A 303 -2.28 -13.46 -18.31
N VAL A 304 -1.18 -13.91 -18.89
CA VAL A 304 -0.24 -13.05 -19.63
C VAL A 304 -0.45 -13.28 -21.12
N THR A 305 -0.62 -12.20 -21.88
CA THR A 305 -0.56 -12.25 -23.34
C THR A 305 0.65 -11.46 -23.80
N LEU A 306 1.63 -12.14 -24.39
CA LEU A 306 2.81 -11.54 -25.01
C LEU A 306 2.51 -11.22 -26.48
N TYR A 307 3.02 -10.09 -26.98
CA TYR A 307 2.84 -9.65 -28.36
C TYR A 307 4.20 -9.38 -29.02
N GLU A 308 4.33 -9.83 -30.26
CA GLU A 308 5.55 -9.71 -31.06
C GLU A 308 5.87 -8.26 -31.44
N HIS A 309 4.86 -7.39 -31.53
CA HIS A 309 5.04 -6.01 -31.93
C HIS A 309 4.52 -5.02 -30.88
N LEU A 310 4.87 -3.75 -31.07
CA LEU A 310 4.33 -2.63 -30.29
C LEU A 310 2.81 -2.54 -30.43
N ASN A 311 2.17 -1.84 -29.49
CA ASN A 311 0.72 -1.59 -29.47
C ASN A 311 -0.13 -2.88 -29.51
N PHE A 312 0.36 -3.96 -28.91
CA PHE A 312 -0.33 -5.26 -28.84
C PHE A 312 -0.62 -5.88 -30.22
N GLY A 313 0.29 -5.68 -31.18
CA GLY A 313 0.21 -6.24 -32.53
C GLY A 313 1.10 -7.45 -32.76
N GLY A 314 1.04 -8.01 -33.97
CA GLY A 314 1.86 -9.16 -34.38
C GLY A 314 1.36 -10.50 -33.84
N ALA A 315 2.21 -11.53 -33.89
CA ALA A 315 1.90 -12.81 -33.26
C ALA A 315 1.74 -12.65 -31.75
N GLN A 316 0.87 -13.48 -31.14
CA GLN A 316 0.65 -13.46 -29.70
C GLN A 316 0.89 -14.83 -29.07
N ARG A 317 1.28 -14.82 -27.80
CA ARG A 317 1.37 -16.02 -26.96
C ARG A 317 0.67 -15.81 -25.63
N VAL A 318 -0.33 -16.64 -25.35
CA VAL A 318 -1.11 -16.62 -24.10
C VAL A 318 -0.52 -17.62 -23.11
N ILE A 319 -0.37 -17.20 -21.86
CA ILE A 319 0.30 -17.95 -20.79
C ILE A 319 -0.49 -17.81 -19.50
N THR A 320 -0.85 -18.94 -18.88
CA THR A 320 -1.67 -19.00 -17.65
C THR A 320 -1.04 -19.86 -16.55
N SER A 321 0.18 -20.34 -16.77
CA SER A 321 0.99 -21.12 -15.84
C SER A 321 2.47 -20.85 -16.11
N ASP A 322 3.35 -21.29 -15.21
CA ASP A 322 4.79 -21.10 -15.34
C ASP A 322 5.35 -21.69 -16.65
N VAL A 323 6.20 -20.93 -17.33
CA VAL A 323 6.84 -21.32 -18.59
C VAL A 323 8.34 -21.12 -18.46
N ALA A 324 9.09 -22.22 -18.37
CA ALA A 324 10.55 -22.20 -18.28
C ALA A 324 11.25 -21.82 -19.59
N SER A 325 10.56 -21.90 -20.74
CA SER A 325 11.10 -21.42 -22.02
C SER A 325 9.98 -20.97 -22.97
N LEU A 326 10.17 -19.81 -23.58
CA LEU A 326 9.27 -19.26 -24.58
C LEU A 326 9.44 -19.84 -25.98
N GLY A 327 10.31 -20.84 -26.21
CA GLY A 327 10.42 -21.57 -27.49
C GLY A 327 10.43 -20.63 -28.71
N ASP A 328 9.52 -20.83 -29.66
CA ASP A 328 9.43 -20.00 -30.88
C ASP A 328 9.10 -18.52 -30.62
N PHE A 329 8.67 -18.16 -29.41
CA PHE A 329 8.38 -16.79 -28.97
C PHE A 329 9.51 -16.18 -28.12
N ASN A 330 10.63 -16.90 -27.95
CA ASN A 330 11.80 -16.41 -27.22
C ASN A 330 12.31 -15.12 -27.86
N ASP A 331 12.61 -14.11 -27.03
CA ASP A 331 13.24 -12.87 -27.48
C ASP A 331 12.45 -12.13 -28.59
N LYS A 332 11.12 -12.22 -28.55
CA LYS A 332 10.24 -11.53 -29.51
C LYS A 332 9.24 -10.56 -28.89
N THR A 333 9.20 -10.46 -27.55
CA THR A 333 8.17 -9.67 -26.89
C THR A 333 8.49 -8.18 -26.98
N SER A 334 7.57 -7.42 -27.62
CA SER A 334 7.65 -5.96 -27.75
C SER A 334 6.49 -5.22 -27.05
N SER A 335 5.43 -5.93 -26.67
CA SER A 335 4.40 -5.45 -25.74
C SER A 335 3.70 -6.63 -25.05
N LEU A 336 3.04 -6.40 -23.92
CA LEU A 336 2.35 -7.46 -23.18
C LEU A 336 1.12 -6.96 -22.42
N LYS A 337 0.21 -7.87 -22.11
CA LYS A 337 -0.92 -7.64 -21.20
C LYS A 337 -0.89 -8.67 -20.08
N VAL A 338 -1.17 -8.21 -18.87
CA VAL A 338 -1.37 -9.04 -17.68
C VAL A 338 -2.81 -8.83 -17.21
N GLU A 339 -3.61 -9.88 -17.19
CA GLU A 339 -5.02 -9.84 -16.88
C GLU A 339 -5.35 -10.77 -15.73
N ARG A 340 -6.30 -10.36 -14.88
CA ARG A 340 -6.92 -11.26 -13.91
C ARG A 340 -7.99 -12.10 -14.60
N ILE A 341 -7.96 -13.40 -14.37
CA ILE A 341 -8.95 -14.37 -14.84
C ILE A 341 -9.45 -15.22 -13.66
N PRO A 342 -10.62 -15.86 -13.76
CA PRO A 342 -11.07 -16.78 -12.73
C PRO A 342 -10.06 -17.88 -12.42
N VAL A 343 -9.99 -18.27 -11.15
CA VAL A 343 -9.16 -19.38 -10.68
C VAL A 343 -9.94 -20.23 -9.69
N VAL A 344 -9.83 -21.54 -9.86
CA VAL A 344 -10.42 -22.54 -8.98
C VAL A 344 -9.36 -23.13 -8.08
N TYR A 345 -9.75 -23.47 -6.85
CA TYR A 345 -8.88 -24.04 -5.84
C TYR A 345 -9.48 -25.34 -5.32
N ARG A 346 -8.61 -26.33 -5.13
CA ARG A 346 -8.99 -27.63 -4.58
C ARG A 346 -9.54 -27.48 -3.16
N ASP A 347 -8.86 -26.70 -2.32
CA ASP A 347 -9.18 -26.59 -0.91
C ASP A 347 -9.90 -25.26 -0.61
N ALA A 348 -10.59 -25.19 0.53
CA ALA A 348 -11.23 -23.95 0.99
C ALA A 348 -10.20 -22.85 1.29
N ASP A 349 -10.68 -21.60 1.39
CA ASP A 349 -9.87 -20.40 1.62
C ASP A 349 -8.75 -20.17 0.59
N TYR A 350 -8.99 -20.55 -0.67
CA TYR A 350 -8.06 -20.36 -1.79
C TYR A 350 -6.72 -21.11 -1.62
N LYS A 351 -6.80 -22.34 -1.09
CA LYS A 351 -5.63 -23.18 -0.79
C LYS A 351 -5.55 -24.40 -1.70
N GLY A 352 -4.43 -25.10 -1.64
CA GLY A 352 -4.20 -26.33 -2.39
C GLY A 352 -3.91 -26.08 -3.87
N ALA A 353 -4.11 -27.12 -4.68
CA ALA A 353 -3.92 -27.03 -6.13
C ALA A 353 -4.87 -25.99 -6.72
N ALA A 354 -4.38 -25.19 -7.66
CA ALA A 354 -5.12 -24.09 -8.27
C ALA A 354 -4.98 -24.09 -9.79
N VAL A 355 -6.07 -23.77 -10.50
CA VAL A 355 -6.07 -23.68 -11.96
C VAL A 355 -6.79 -22.42 -12.43
N SER A 356 -6.11 -21.63 -13.27
CA SER A 356 -6.64 -20.43 -13.91
C SER A 356 -7.46 -20.80 -15.15
N LEU A 357 -8.65 -20.25 -15.27
CA LEU A 357 -9.61 -20.51 -16.35
C LEU A 357 -9.96 -19.21 -17.07
N ASP A 358 -9.57 -19.09 -18.34
CA ASP A 358 -10.02 -18.00 -19.21
C ASP A 358 -11.47 -18.23 -19.66
N VAL A 359 -12.07 -17.27 -20.38
CA VAL A 359 -13.40 -17.44 -20.99
C VAL A 359 -13.46 -18.72 -21.80
N GLY A 360 -14.46 -19.56 -21.53
CA GLY A 360 -14.55 -20.87 -22.15
C GLY A 360 -15.50 -21.83 -21.43
N SER A 361 -15.55 -23.05 -21.96
CA SER A 361 -16.31 -24.16 -21.40
C SER A 361 -15.34 -25.31 -21.13
N TYR A 362 -15.32 -25.80 -19.89
CA TYR A 362 -14.37 -26.79 -19.41
C TYR A 362 -15.12 -28.03 -18.95
N SER A 363 -14.84 -29.16 -19.61
CA SER A 363 -15.31 -30.49 -19.24
C SER A 363 -14.49 -31.08 -18.09
N VAL A 364 -14.94 -32.21 -17.53
CA VAL A 364 -14.18 -32.98 -16.53
C VAL A 364 -12.76 -33.25 -17.02
N SER A 365 -12.62 -33.71 -18.27
CA SER A 365 -11.31 -34.03 -18.85
C SER A 365 -10.40 -32.81 -18.97
N ASP A 366 -10.95 -31.62 -19.27
CA ASP A 366 -10.17 -30.39 -19.35
C ASP A 366 -9.62 -29.97 -17.98
N LEU A 367 -10.45 -30.10 -16.94
CA LEU A 367 -10.07 -29.78 -15.56
C LEU A 367 -9.01 -30.75 -15.03
N VAL A 368 -9.20 -32.05 -15.27
CA VAL A 368 -8.25 -33.09 -14.88
C VAL A 368 -6.91 -32.89 -15.61
N ALA A 369 -6.94 -32.59 -16.91
CA ALA A 369 -5.73 -32.31 -17.69
C ALA A 369 -4.98 -31.07 -17.20
N LYS A 370 -5.68 -30.10 -16.60
CA LYS A 370 -5.08 -28.92 -15.97
C LYS A 370 -4.62 -29.15 -14.52
N GLY A 371 -4.89 -30.33 -13.94
CA GLY A 371 -4.43 -30.71 -12.61
C GLY A 371 -5.46 -30.54 -11.49
N ILE A 372 -6.75 -30.36 -11.80
CA ILE A 372 -7.84 -30.35 -10.82
C ILE A 372 -8.65 -31.65 -10.98
N PRO A 373 -8.65 -32.54 -9.97
CA PRO A 373 -9.48 -33.75 -9.98
C PRO A 373 -10.98 -33.45 -10.11
N ASN A 374 -11.73 -34.44 -10.57
CA ASN A 374 -13.20 -34.36 -10.53
C ASN A 374 -13.68 -34.24 -9.08
N ASP A 375 -14.76 -33.48 -8.86
CA ASP A 375 -15.43 -33.41 -7.56
C ASP A 375 -14.47 -33.00 -6.43
N SER A 376 -13.57 -32.05 -6.68
CA SER A 376 -12.56 -31.65 -5.69
C SER A 376 -12.39 -30.14 -5.56
N ILE A 377 -13.29 -29.33 -6.11
CA ILE A 377 -13.20 -27.87 -6.01
C ILE A 377 -13.95 -27.43 -4.77
N SER A 378 -13.28 -26.62 -3.93
CA SER A 378 -13.84 -26.10 -2.68
C SER A 378 -13.93 -24.57 -2.63
N SER A 379 -13.12 -23.84 -3.40
CA SER A 379 -13.15 -22.37 -3.43
C SER A 379 -12.71 -21.77 -4.77
N LEU A 380 -13.12 -20.53 -5.05
CA LEU A 380 -12.83 -19.84 -6.32
C LEU A 380 -12.60 -18.35 -6.11
N LYS A 381 -11.70 -17.75 -6.88
CA LYS A 381 -11.66 -16.30 -7.10
C LYS A 381 -12.25 -15.95 -8.46
N VAL A 382 -13.11 -14.93 -8.49
CA VAL A 382 -13.81 -14.48 -9.70
C VAL A 382 -13.63 -12.96 -9.81
N PRO A 383 -12.68 -12.50 -10.64
CA PRO A 383 -12.46 -11.08 -10.85
C PRO A 383 -13.71 -10.38 -11.41
N SER A 384 -13.87 -9.09 -11.10
CA SER A 384 -14.94 -8.27 -11.69
C SER A 384 -14.93 -8.35 -13.22
N GLY A 385 -16.10 -8.44 -13.83
CA GLY A 385 -16.25 -8.63 -15.27
C GLY A 385 -16.39 -10.09 -15.72
N TYR A 386 -16.39 -11.04 -14.78
CA TYR A 386 -16.58 -12.47 -15.05
C TYR A 386 -17.78 -13.05 -14.31
N LYS A 387 -18.37 -14.07 -14.94
CA LYS A 387 -19.37 -14.97 -14.36
C LYS A 387 -18.87 -16.39 -14.53
N VAL A 388 -18.80 -17.13 -13.42
CA VAL A 388 -18.44 -18.55 -13.43
C VAL A 388 -19.68 -19.36 -13.06
N THR A 389 -20.02 -20.34 -13.89
CA THR A 389 -21.09 -21.31 -13.61
C THR A 389 -20.47 -22.68 -13.42
N LEU A 390 -20.63 -23.24 -12.22
CA LEU A 390 -20.24 -24.60 -11.88
C LEU A 390 -21.42 -25.55 -12.10
N TYR A 391 -21.13 -26.75 -12.56
CA TYR A 391 -22.11 -27.81 -12.83
C TYR A 391 -21.70 -29.08 -12.07
N GLU A 392 -22.68 -29.67 -11.37
CA GLU A 392 -22.49 -30.90 -10.58
C GLU A 392 -22.08 -32.10 -11.44
N HIS A 393 -22.47 -32.12 -12.71
CA HIS A 393 -22.15 -33.22 -13.63
C HIS A 393 -21.36 -32.73 -14.84
N GLY A 394 -20.73 -33.67 -15.54
CA GLY A 394 -20.12 -33.42 -16.84
C GLY A 394 -21.13 -32.90 -17.86
N ASP A 395 -20.63 -32.42 -18.99
CA ASP A 395 -21.42 -31.88 -20.10
C ASP A 395 -22.39 -30.75 -19.72
N PHE A 396 -22.07 -29.99 -18.66
CA PHE A 396 -22.82 -28.84 -18.18
C PHE A 396 -24.25 -29.19 -17.73
N ARG A 397 -24.39 -30.26 -16.93
CA ARG A 397 -25.66 -30.78 -16.40
C ARG A 397 -25.68 -30.84 -14.86
N GLY A 398 -26.82 -31.22 -14.30
CA GLY A 398 -27.02 -31.35 -12.85
C GLY A 398 -27.33 -30.03 -12.16
N ALA A 399 -27.17 -29.99 -10.84
CA ALA A 399 -27.28 -28.74 -10.09
C ALA A 399 -26.20 -27.73 -10.53
N THR A 400 -26.52 -26.44 -10.42
CA THR A 400 -25.60 -25.37 -10.82
C THR A 400 -25.35 -24.36 -9.71
N LYS A 401 -24.17 -23.75 -9.73
CA LYS A 401 -23.80 -22.64 -8.85
C LYS A 401 -23.15 -21.52 -9.65
N VAL A 402 -23.77 -20.34 -9.63
CA VAL A 402 -23.29 -19.16 -10.35
C VAL A 402 -22.56 -18.24 -9.38
N LEU A 403 -21.33 -17.85 -9.74
CA LEU A 403 -20.45 -16.99 -8.94
C LEU A 403 -20.05 -15.75 -9.74
N LEU A 404 -20.18 -14.60 -9.10
CA LEU A 404 -19.83 -13.26 -9.65
C LEU A 404 -18.71 -12.57 -8.86
N GLY A 405 -18.16 -13.24 -7.86
CA GLY A 405 -17.12 -12.72 -6.99
C GLY A 405 -16.44 -13.85 -6.21
N ASP A 406 -15.39 -13.49 -5.49
CA ASP A 406 -14.57 -14.42 -4.73
C ASP A 406 -15.42 -15.19 -3.69
N THR A 407 -15.20 -16.50 -3.65
CA THR A 407 -15.95 -17.44 -2.81
C THR A 407 -14.96 -18.35 -2.10
N SER A 408 -14.71 -18.06 -0.81
CA SER A 408 -13.72 -18.78 0.01
C SER A 408 -14.15 -20.20 0.35
N TYR A 409 -15.45 -20.51 0.27
CA TYR A 409 -15.97 -21.85 0.44
C TYR A 409 -17.25 -22.02 -0.38
N LEU A 410 -17.33 -23.09 -1.17
CA LEU A 410 -18.49 -23.38 -2.02
C LEU A 410 -19.75 -23.78 -1.24
N GLY A 411 -19.65 -23.98 0.07
CA GLY A 411 -20.78 -24.38 0.90
C GLY A 411 -21.03 -25.90 0.85
N ASN A 412 -21.62 -26.42 1.92
CA ASN A 412 -21.89 -27.87 2.07
C ASN A 412 -22.79 -28.44 0.95
N ASP A 413 -23.55 -27.57 0.27
CA ASP A 413 -24.41 -27.92 -0.85
C ASP A 413 -23.63 -28.27 -2.13
N PHE A 414 -22.46 -27.66 -2.34
CA PHE A 414 -21.75 -27.71 -3.63
C PHE A 414 -20.24 -28.02 -3.54
N ASN A 415 -19.69 -28.06 -2.33
CA ASN A 415 -18.28 -28.42 -2.10
C ASN A 415 -17.96 -29.80 -2.67
N ASP A 416 -16.85 -29.93 -3.40
CA ASP A 416 -16.37 -31.20 -3.94
C ASP A 416 -17.42 -31.92 -4.81
N LYS A 417 -18.17 -31.15 -5.62
CA LYS A 417 -19.18 -31.68 -6.56
C LYS A 417 -19.05 -31.18 -7.98
N THR A 418 -18.10 -30.28 -8.25
CA THR A 418 -18.00 -29.66 -9.58
C THR A 418 -17.35 -30.62 -10.57
N SER A 419 -18.05 -30.91 -11.66
CA SER A 419 -17.59 -31.76 -12.75
C SER A 419 -17.41 -30.99 -14.08
N SER A 420 -18.12 -29.88 -14.30
CA SER A 420 -17.87 -29.00 -15.46
C SER A 420 -18.10 -27.53 -15.15
N ILE A 421 -17.45 -26.64 -15.92
CA ILE A 421 -17.42 -25.19 -15.64
C ILE A 421 -17.62 -24.38 -16.93
N LYS A 422 -18.44 -23.32 -16.85
CA LYS A 422 -18.46 -22.26 -17.86
C LYS A 422 -17.94 -20.95 -17.28
N VAL A 423 -17.05 -20.29 -18.00
CA VAL A 423 -16.53 -18.96 -17.69
C VAL A 423 -16.94 -18.00 -18.78
N GLU A 424 -17.64 -16.93 -18.40
CA GLU A 424 -18.20 -15.94 -19.31
C GLU A 424 -17.85 -14.53 -18.85
N ARG A 425 -17.83 -13.55 -19.76
CA ARG A 425 -17.79 -12.14 -19.38
C ARG A 425 -19.17 -11.68 -18.93
N THR A 426 -19.24 -10.82 -17.93
CA THR A 426 -20.46 -10.08 -17.61
C THR A 426 -20.54 -8.85 -18.52
N SER A 427 -21.65 -8.70 -19.21
CA SER A 427 -21.98 -7.55 -20.07
C SER A 427 -22.16 -6.27 -19.29
#